data_AF-A0A924LXF1-F1
#
_entry.id   AF-A0A924LXF1-F1
#
_cell.length_a   1.000
_cell.length_b   1.000
_cell.length_c   1.000
_cell.angle_alpha   90.00
_cell.angle_beta   90.00
_cell.angle_gamma   90.00
#
_symmetry.space_group_name_H-M   'P 1'
#
loop_
_entity.id
_entity.type
_entity.pdbx_description
1 polymer ?
#
loop_
_entity_poly.entity_id
_entity_poly.type
_entity_poly.pdbx_seq_one_letter_code
_entity_poly.pdbx_strand_id
1 'polypeptide(L)'
;MSTLLYIAPLAGAASVLTPCVLPLLPAVFVVSNGADRTRAAGIITGIVASFAIAVLVLATLVHVLGLPANTLRWISGAMLVIFGLILVVPKFDEMFQRSIQGMVSRVPQGGRNKNGFVGGMLAGSTLGLVWAPCAGPILGSITVAAATQSVGWDTVYLTALYCVGLALPLTAIVLGGRRVADFMRARVGSGRGLQAAMGTILVITGVLIFSGTDTKVNSFLATHIGLSSTPFASLESKAVSKSHMPINKGATARSTGAASDAAIVSSTTAGDSSTAGDGAGPAQTFNADELKQNGYPESEGLVNYGKAKGFAGIKQWYNTPDGKAISLKSLKGKVVLVDFWTYSCINCLRSLPHIKQLYQDYAKQGLVVVGVHTPEFGFEADPKNVRKAVGDLGVEYPVALDADYKTWGNYNNHYWPAHYLLDKDGNIRSVHYGEGGYDTTENLVRKLLALAPAASAQTDDAIMGQTPEIYFGFQRAEHMAGGANGTEGLVSQNQLATYKSPITASAGLSADQWGFNGSWTVGGDQAVAGAGASLSIHYRAAKVFTVLGLAPGAKPATITIHDGSATRKVLVDGAKLYTLHDANQFGEGVLTFDVPAGVSAFTYTFG
;
A
#
# COMPACT_ATOMS: atom_id res chain seq x y z
N MET A 1 2.34 -1.71 20.76
CA MET A 1 1.52 -2.52 21.69
C MET A 1 0.35 -1.75 22.31
N SER A 2 0.57 -0.57 22.92
CA SER A 2 -0.45 0.15 23.70
C SER A 2 -1.71 0.54 22.92
N THR A 3 -1.60 0.88 21.63
CA THR A 3 -2.76 1.25 20.79
C THR A 3 -3.58 0.03 20.34
N LEU A 4 -2.93 -1.12 20.09
CA LEU A 4 -3.61 -2.37 19.74
C LEU A 4 -4.44 -2.91 20.92
N LEU A 5 -4.02 -2.64 22.16
CA LEU A 5 -4.73 -3.01 23.38
C LEU A 5 -6.16 -2.43 23.44
N TYR A 6 -6.35 -1.22 22.92
CA TYR A 6 -7.65 -0.54 22.91
C TYR A 6 -8.51 -0.91 21.71
N ILE A 7 -7.89 -1.34 20.61
CA ILE A 7 -8.57 -1.53 19.33
C ILE A 7 -9.06 -2.96 19.15
N ALA A 8 -8.31 -3.96 19.63
CA ALA A 8 -8.73 -5.36 19.57
C ALA A 8 -10.11 -5.61 20.25
N PRO A 9 -10.43 -5.04 21.43
CA PRO A 9 -11.74 -5.19 22.03
C PRO A 9 -12.86 -4.50 21.22
N LEU A 10 -12.57 -3.34 20.62
CA LEU A 10 -13.54 -2.61 19.79
C LEU A 10 -13.84 -3.36 18.49
N ALA A 11 -12.82 -3.96 17.87
CA ALA A 11 -12.96 -4.82 16.69
C ALA A 11 -13.79 -6.08 16.99
N GLY A 12 -13.54 -6.71 18.14
CA GLY A 12 -14.34 -7.84 18.62
C GLY A 12 -15.80 -7.47 18.82
N ALA A 13 -16.07 -6.27 19.35
CA ALA A 13 -17.43 -5.79 19.53
C ALA A 13 -18.13 -5.48 18.20
N ALA A 14 -17.42 -4.83 17.27
CA ALA A 14 -17.93 -4.50 15.94
C ALA A 14 -18.23 -5.75 15.10
N SER A 15 -17.52 -6.85 15.32
CA SER A 15 -17.70 -8.10 14.59
C SER A 15 -19.08 -8.73 14.77
N VAL A 16 -19.80 -8.39 15.84
CA VAL A 16 -21.20 -8.81 16.06
C VAL A 16 -22.17 -8.12 15.09
N LEU A 17 -21.82 -6.93 14.59
CA LEU A 17 -22.63 -6.14 13.67
C LEU A 17 -22.31 -6.43 12.19
N THR A 18 -21.35 -7.31 11.93
CA THR A 18 -20.93 -7.67 10.57
C THR A 18 -22.09 -8.35 9.81
N PRO A 19 -22.26 -8.07 8.51
CA PRO A 19 -23.34 -8.65 7.70
C PRO A 19 -23.38 -10.19 7.68
N CYS A 20 -22.28 -10.85 8.04
CA CYS A 20 -22.21 -12.31 8.16
C CYS A 20 -22.80 -12.87 9.47
N VAL A 21 -22.92 -12.05 10.52
CA VAL A 21 -23.33 -12.47 11.88
C VAL A 21 -24.78 -12.16 12.16
N LEU A 22 -25.27 -11.03 11.63
CA LEU A 22 -26.65 -10.60 11.81
C LEU A 22 -27.70 -11.68 11.47
N PRO A 23 -27.54 -12.47 10.38
CA PRO A 23 -28.50 -13.53 10.04
C PRO A 23 -28.57 -14.67 11.07
N LEU A 24 -27.54 -14.84 11.91
CA LEU A 24 -27.47 -15.89 12.93
C LEU A 24 -28.02 -15.44 14.28
N LEU A 25 -28.21 -14.13 14.49
CA LEU A 25 -28.78 -13.59 15.73
C LEU A 25 -30.13 -14.23 16.12
N PRO A 26 -31.08 -14.49 15.20
CA PRO A 26 -32.32 -15.18 15.52
C PRO A 26 -32.11 -16.58 16.13
N ALA A 27 -31.14 -17.36 15.62
CA ALA A 27 -30.82 -18.68 16.16
C ALA A 27 -30.22 -18.58 17.57
N VAL A 28 -29.34 -17.59 17.80
CA VAL A 28 -28.79 -17.29 19.14
C VAL A 28 -29.91 -16.94 20.11
N PHE A 29 -30.89 -16.13 19.70
CA PHE A 29 -32.05 -15.78 20.52
C PHE A 29 -32.92 -16.98 20.88
N VAL A 30 -33.13 -17.91 19.94
CA VAL A 30 -33.89 -19.14 20.21
C VAL A 30 -33.17 -20.02 21.24
N VAL A 31 -31.85 -20.12 21.15
CA VAL A 31 -31.01 -20.90 22.07
C VAL A 31 -30.89 -20.21 23.45
N SER A 32 -30.95 -18.87 23.50
CA SER A 32 -30.86 -18.08 24.72
C SER A 32 -32.21 -17.83 25.41
N ASN A 33 -33.33 -18.16 24.77
CA ASN A 33 -34.66 -17.86 25.30
C ASN A 33 -34.91 -18.63 26.61
N GLY A 34 -35.10 -17.90 27.71
CA GLY A 34 -35.28 -18.47 29.05
C GLY A 34 -34.00 -19.05 29.67
N ALA A 35 -32.80 -18.66 29.20
CA ALA A 35 -31.54 -19.11 29.77
C ALA A 35 -31.20 -18.38 31.08
N ASP A 36 -30.91 -19.15 32.15
CA ASP A 36 -30.33 -18.62 33.38
C ASP A 36 -28.94 -18.02 33.14
N ARG A 37 -28.48 -17.12 34.04
CA ARG A 37 -27.15 -16.46 33.95
C ARG A 37 -26.00 -17.45 33.75
N THR A 38 -26.10 -18.64 34.33
CA THR A 38 -25.09 -19.72 34.21
C THR A 38 -25.08 -20.36 32.82
N ARG A 39 -26.25 -20.57 32.21
CA ARG A 39 -26.39 -21.07 30.84
C ARG A 39 -25.94 -20.03 29.81
N ALA A 40 -26.27 -18.75 30.04
CA ALA A 40 -25.80 -17.63 29.23
C ALA A 40 -24.26 -17.53 29.22
N ALA A 41 -23.62 -17.60 30.38
CA ALA A 41 -22.16 -17.62 30.49
C ALA A 41 -21.54 -18.83 29.77
N GLY A 42 -22.21 -19.99 29.82
CA GLY A 42 -21.83 -21.18 29.07
C GLY A 42 -21.82 -20.96 27.56
N ILE A 43 -22.90 -20.39 27.01
CA ILE A 43 -23.02 -20.10 25.56
C ILE A 43 -21.89 -19.19 25.09
N ILE A 44 -21.63 -18.11 25.82
CA ILE A 44 -20.61 -17.12 25.45
C ILE A 44 -19.21 -17.74 25.51
N THR A 45 -18.92 -18.48 26.57
CA THR A 45 -17.62 -19.16 26.73
C THR A 45 -17.42 -20.19 25.61
N GLY A 46 -18.47 -20.94 25.24
CA GLY A 46 -18.42 -21.91 24.15
C GLY A 46 -18.13 -21.27 22.78
N ILE A 47 -18.80 -20.16 22.46
CA ILE A 47 -18.59 -19.41 21.21
C ILE A 47 -17.17 -18.85 21.14
N VAL A 48 -16.73 -18.17 22.21
CA VAL A 48 -15.43 -17.53 22.27
C VAL A 48 -14.30 -18.56 22.15
N ALA A 49 -14.40 -19.67 22.86
CA ALA A 49 -13.39 -20.72 22.84
C ALA A 49 -13.32 -21.42 21.47
N SER A 50 -14.46 -21.80 20.87
CA SER A 50 -14.44 -22.47 19.57
C SER A 50 -13.98 -21.54 18.45
N PHE A 51 -14.35 -20.27 18.50
CA PHE A 51 -13.86 -19.26 17.56
C PHE A 51 -12.34 -19.08 17.65
N ALA A 52 -11.79 -18.90 18.87
CA ALA A 52 -10.35 -18.73 19.06
C ALA A 52 -9.55 -19.95 18.56
N ILE A 53 -10.00 -21.16 18.88
CA ILE A 53 -9.36 -22.41 18.43
C ILE A 53 -9.42 -22.51 16.90
N ALA A 54 -10.58 -22.27 16.29
CA ALA A 54 -10.74 -22.36 14.84
C ALA A 54 -9.81 -21.37 14.10
N VAL A 55 -9.70 -20.13 14.59
CA VAL A 55 -8.82 -19.11 14.01
C VAL A 55 -7.35 -19.52 14.12
N LEU A 56 -6.90 -20.02 15.28
CA LEU A 56 -5.52 -20.45 15.47
C LEU A 56 -5.16 -21.65 14.60
N VAL A 57 -6.06 -22.65 14.52
CA VAL A 57 -5.87 -23.83 13.67
C VAL A 57 -5.81 -23.44 12.20
N LEU A 58 -6.73 -22.58 11.74
CA LEU A 58 -6.76 -22.11 10.36
C LEU A 58 -5.50 -21.29 10.01
N ALA A 59 -5.07 -20.37 10.88
CA ALA A 59 -3.86 -19.58 10.68
C ALA A 59 -2.60 -20.47 10.59
N THR A 60 -2.51 -21.48 11.46
CA THR A 60 -1.41 -22.45 11.44
C THR A 60 -1.43 -23.28 10.16
N LEU A 61 -2.60 -23.76 9.75
CA LEU A 61 -2.76 -24.55 8.52
C LEU A 61 -2.37 -23.74 7.28
N VAL A 62 -2.77 -22.47 7.19
CA VAL A 62 -2.40 -21.57 6.10
C VAL A 62 -0.88 -21.34 6.04
N HIS A 63 -0.23 -21.17 7.21
CA HIS A 63 1.22 -21.01 7.30
C HIS A 63 1.97 -22.26 6.81
N VAL A 64 1.49 -23.46 7.18
CA VAL A 64 2.10 -24.74 6.77
C VAL A 64 1.87 -25.02 5.28
N LEU A 65 0.72 -24.64 4.73
CA LEU A 65 0.37 -24.89 3.33
C LEU A 65 0.92 -23.85 2.35
N GLY A 66 1.46 -22.72 2.82
CA GLY A 66 2.11 -21.71 1.99
C GLY A 66 1.19 -21.14 0.89
N LEU A 67 -0.11 -21.05 1.13
CA LEU A 67 -1.08 -20.63 0.12
C LEU A 67 -0.88 -19.15 -0.25
N PRO A 68 -0.82 -18.80 -1.55
CA PRO A 68 -0.70 -17.40 -1.95
C PRO A 68 -1.92 -16.60 -1.49
N ALA A 69 -1.71 -15.32 -1.15
CA ALA A 69 -2.76 -14.42 -0.66
C ALA A 69 -3.95 -14.32 -1.63
N ASN A 70 -3.68 -14.42 -2.93
CA ASN A 70 -4.72 -14.46 -3.96
C ASN A 70 -5.58 -15.73 -3.82
N THR A 71 -4.99 -16.91 -3.62
CA THR A 71 -5.75 -18.16 -3.44
C THR A 71 -6.67 -18.11 -2.22
N LEU A 72 -6.19 -17.58 -1.10
CA LEU A 72 -7.02 -17.36 0.09
C LEU A 72 -8.20 -16.42 -0.18
N ARG A 73 -7.98 -15.37 -0.97
CA ARG A 73 -9.00 -14.42 -1.37
C ARG A 73 -10.06 -15.06 -2.27
N TRP A 74 -9.66 -15.87 -3.25
CA TRP A 74 -10.58 -16.61 -4.11
C TRP A 74 -11.40 -17.64 -3.33
N ILE A 75 -10.77 -18.38 -2.40
CA ILE A 75 -11.47 -19.33 -1.52
C ILE A 75 -12.51 -18.61 -0.65
N SER A 76 -12.15 -17.46 -0.07
CA SER A 76 -13.05 -16.65 0.77
C SER A 76 -14.22 -16.09 -0.05
N GLY A 77 -13.96 -15.59 -1.26
CA GLY A 77 -14.98 -15.11 -2.19
C GLY A 77 -15.96 -16.22 -2.58
N ALA A 78 -15.46 -17.40 -2.95
CA ALA A 78 -16.29 -18.56 -3.29
C ALA A 78 -17.22 -18.94 -2.13
N MET A 79 -16.67 -18.99 -0.92
CA MET A 79 -17.43 -19.35 0.27
C MET A 79 -18.53 -18.33 0.61
N LEU A 80 -18.25 -17.03 0.48
CA LEU A 80 -19.23 -15.97 0.71
C LEU A 80 -20.39 -16.02 -0.29
N VAL A 81 -20.10 -16.30 -1.57
CA VAL A 81 -21.14 -16.47 -2.59
C VAL A 81 -22.01 -17.67 -2.28
N ILE A 82 -21.42 -18.82 -1.92
CA ILE A 82 -22.18 -20.03 -1.57
C ILE A 82 -23.09 -19.77 -0.38
N PHE A 83 -22.58 -19.16 0.69
CA PHE A 83 -23.38 -18.87 1.89
C PHE A 83 -24.47 -17.83 1.62
N GLY A 84 -24.16 -16.79 0.84
CA GLY A 84 -25.13 -15.79 0.41
C GLY A 84 -26.27 -16.41 -0.42
N LEU A 85 -25.97 -17.30 -1.36
CA LEU A 85 -26.98 -17.99 -2.18
C LEU A 85 -27.89 -18.89 -1.34
N ILE A 86 -27.34 -19.58 -0.33
CA ILE A 86 -28.13 -20.38 0.63
C ILE A 86 -29.13 -19.50 1.40
N LEU A 87 -28.73 -18.27 1.78
CA LEU A 87 -29.59 -17.33 2.51
C LEU A 87 -30.64 -16.64 1.63
N VAL A 88 -30.35 -16.42 0.34
CA VAL A 88 -31.28 -15.77 -0.60
C VAL A 88 -32.41 -16.72 -1.00
N VAL A 89 -32.11 -18.02 -1.15
CA VAL A 89 -33.07 -18.99 -1.69
C VAL A 89 -33.54 -19.95 -0.58
N PRO A 90 -34.78 -19.80 -0.08
CA PRO A 90 -35.28 -20.55 1.08
C PRO A 90 -35.34 -22.07 0.89
N LYS A 91 -35.45 -22.55 -0.36
CA LYS A 91 -35.41 -23.99 -0.68
C LYS A 91 -34.03 -24.61 -0.42
N PHE A 92 -32.94 -23.85 -0.57
CA PHE A 92 -31.59 -24.33 -0.27
C PHE A 92 -31.33 -24.37 1.24
N ASP A 93 -31.84 -23.40 2.00
CA ASP A 93 -31.74 -23.40 3.47
C ASP A 93 -32.39 -24.65 4.09
N GLU A 94 -33.62 -24.98 3.68
CA GLU A 94 -34.31 -26.19 4.18
C GLU A 94 -33.58 -27.49 3.80
N MET A 95 -32.99 -27.55 2.60
CA MET A 95 -32.22 -28.72 2.15
C MET A 95 -30.88 -28.85 2.90
N PHE A 96 -30.19 -27.74 3.11
CA PHE A 96 -28.93 -27.67 3.85
C PHE A 96 -29.12 -28.05 5.32
N GLN A 97 -30.16 -27.51 5.96
CA GLN A 97 -30.51 -27.84 7.35
C GLN A 97 -30.85 -29.33 7.51
N ARG A 98 -31.56 -29.94 6.57
CA ARG A 98 -31.84 -31.39 6.58
C ARG A 98 -30.56 -32.22 6.45
N SER A 99 -29.63 -31.79 5.60
CA SER A 99 -28.34 -32.48 5.40
C SER A 99 -27.45 -32.41 6.65
N ILE A 100 -27.34 -31.22 7.27
CA ILE A 100 -26.60 -31.03 8.52
C ILE A 100 -27.25 -31.78 9.67
N GLN A 101 -28.58 -31.77 9.80
CA GLN A 101 -29.28 -32.52 10.83
C GLN A 101 -29.06 -34.04 10.69
N GLY A 102 -28.90 -34.57 9.47
CA GLY A 102 -28.52 -35.98 9.24
C GLY A 102 -27.08 -36.32 9.65
N MET A 103 -26.20 -35.34 9.73
CA MET A 103 -24.82 -35.48 10.21
C MET A 103 -24.72 -35.27 11.73
N VAL A 104 -25.43 -34.27 12.26
CA VAL A 104 -25.47 -33.92 13.69
C VAL A 104 -26.23 -34.98 14.50
N SER A 105 -27.26 -35.61 13.95
CA SER A 105 -27.98 -36.72 14.60
C SER A 105 -27.15 -37.99 14.76
N ARG A 106 -26.01 -38.11 14.05
CA ARG A 106 -25.04 -39.20 14.24
C ARG A 106 -24.07 -38.95 15.40
N VAL A 107 -24.06 -37.74 15.97
CA VAL A 107 -23.28 -37.43 17.17
C VAL A 107 -24.15 -37.78 18.39
N PRO A 108 -23.72 -38.69 19.27
CA PRO A 108 -24.50 -39.05 20.45
C PRO A 108 -24.70 -37.80 21.32
N GLN A 109 -25.93 -37.29 21.40
CA GLN A 109 -26.30 -36.29 22.41
C GLN A 109 -26.37 -36.98 23.77
N GLY A 110 -25.19 -37.21 24.37
CA GLY A 110 -25.05 -37.72 25.71
C GLY A 110 -25.80 -36.84 26.71
N GLY A 111 -26.82 -37.41 27.35
CA GLY A 111 -27.64 -36.71 28.33
C GLY A 111 -26.81 -36.20 29.51
N ARG A 112 -26.60 -34.89 29.60
CA ARG A 112 -26.13 -34.22 30.81
C ARG A 112 -26.54 -32.74 30.80
N ASN A 113 -27.56 -32.46 31.62
CA ASN A 113 -28.00 -31.15 32.11
C ASN A 113 -28.28 -30.04 31.06
N LYS A 114 -29.51 -30.03 30.52
CA LYS A 114 -30.02 -29.06 29.53
C LYS A 114 -30.07 -27.60 30.03
N ASN A 115 -29.99 -27.37 31.35
CA ASN A 115 -30.20 -26.05 31.97
C ASN A 115 -28.94 -25.47 32.65
N GLY A 116 -27.74 -25.98 32.35
CA GLY A 116 -26.50 -25.53 33.00
C GLY A 116 -25.48 -24.88 32.07
N PHE A 117 -24.37 -24.41 32.66
CA PHE A 117 -23.20 -23.86 31.96
C PHE A 117 -22.69 -24.79 30.84
N VAL A 118 -22.61 -26.11 31.09
CA VAL A 118 -22.13 -27.10 30.11
C VAL A 118 -23.07 -27.23 28.91
N GLY A 119 -24.38 -27.22 29.15
CA GLY A 119 -25.38 -27.22 28.06
C GLY A 119 -25.32 -25.94 27.23
N GLY A 120 -25.03 -24.80 27.88
CA GLY A 120 -24.71 -23.56 27.19
C GLY A 120 -23.43 -23.66 26.36
N MET A 121 -22.35 -24.21 26.92
CA MET A 121 -21.05 -24.33 26.26
C MET A 121 -21.10 -25.20 25.00
N LEU A 122 -21.83 -26.32 25.05
CA LEU A 122 -22.05 -27.19 23.88
C LEU A 122 -22.89 -26.52 22.79
N ALA A 123 -23.89 -25.72 23.18
CA ALA A 123 -24.67 -24.96 22.21
C ALA A 123 -23.85 -23.79 21.61
N GLY A 124 -22.99 -23.18 22.40
CA GLY A 124 -22.10 -22.11 21.97
C GLY A 124 -20.97 -22.59 21.05
N SER A 125 -20.41 -23.77 21.31
CA SER A 125 -19.27 -24.29 20.55
C SER A 125 -19.62 -24.55 19.09
N THR A 126 -20.82 -25.08 18.81
CA THR A 126 -21.32 -25.31 17.45
C THR A 126 -21.58 -24.01 16.69
N LEU A 127 -22.12 -23.00 17.36
CA LEU A 127 -22.34 -21.66 16.80
C LEU A 127 -21.03 -20.94 16.47
N GLY A 128 -20.00 -21.06 17.31
CA GLY A 128 -18.71 -20.39 17.06
C GLY A 128 -17.91 -20.99 15.89
N LEU A 129 -18.08 -22.29 15.59
CA LEU A 129 -17.49 -22.92 14.39
C LEU A 129 -18.07 -22.37 13.09
N VAL A 130 -19.38 -22.10 13.07
CA VAL A 130 -20.05 -21.47 11.92
C VAL A 130 -19.62 -20.00 11.76
N TRP A 131 -19.19 -19.35 12.85
CA TRP A 131 -18.74 -17.95 12.84
C TRP A 131 -17.32 -17.78 12.27
N ALA A 132 -16.45 -18.77 12.45
CA ALA A 132 -15.03 -18.69 12.05
C ALA A 132 -14.76 -18.29 10.57
N PRO A 133 -15.41 -18.89 9.55
CA PRO A 133 -15.06 -18.60 8.16
C PRO A 133 -15.50 -17.22 7.66
N CYS A 134 -16.46 -16.59 8.34
CA CYS A 134 -16.98 -15.27 7.97
C CYS A 134 -16.10 -14.12 8.44
N ALA A 135 -15.12 -14.39 9.31
CA ALA A 135 -14.19 -13.39 9.83
C ALA A 135 -12.96 -13.18 8.92
N GLY A 136 -12.87 -13.89 7.79
CA GLY A 136 -11.70 -13.95 6.90
C GLY A 136 -11.02 -12.60 6.58
N PRO A 137 -11.73 -11.59 6.04
CA PRO A 137 -11.10 -10.33 5.67
C PRO A 137 -10.61 -9.50 6.88
N ILE A 138 -11.28 -9.61 8.03
CA ILE A 138 -10.96 -8.88 9.27
C ILE A 138 -9.80 -9.56 9.99
N LEU A 139 -9.81 -10.89 10.02
CA LEU A 139 -8.70 -11.68 10.53
C LEU A 139 -7.47 -11.55 9.65
N GLY A 140 -7.57 -11.19 8.37
CA GLY A 140 -6.42 -10.95 7.50
C GLY A 140 -5.39 -10.00 8.12
N SER A 141 -5.82 -8.95 8.84
CA SER A 141 -4.90 -8.03 9.53
C SER A 141 -4.20 -8.67 10.74
N ILE A 142 -4.93 -9.47 11.52
CA ILE A 142 -4.42 -10.18 12.71
C ILE A 142 -3.58 -11.40 12.31
N THR A 143 -3.96 -12.12 11.25
CA THR A 143 -3.27 -13.26 10.68
C THR A 143 -2.00 -12.81 9.96
N VAL A 144 -1.99 -11.65 9.29
CA VAL A 144 -0.76 -11.06 8.75
C VAL A 144 0.18 -10.66 9.90
N ALA A 145 -0.33 -10.06 10.97
CA ALA A 145 0.47 -9.81 12.17
C ALA A 145 1.02 -11.11 12.79
N ALA A 146 0.20 -12.17 12.89
CA ALA A 146 0.58 -13.49 13.37
C ALA A 146 1.45 -14.30 12.39
N ALA A 147 1.49 -13.94 11.10
CA ALA A 147 2.34 -14.57 10.09
C ALA A 147 3.74 -13.95 10.08
N THR A 148 3.91 -12.73 10.60
CA THR A 148 5.20 -12.04 10.70
C THR A 148 5.95 -12.30 12.01
N GLN A 149 5.27 -12.78 13.05
CA GLN A 149 5.88 -13.20 14.31
C GLN A 149 5.65 -14.71 14.48
N SER A 150 6.67 -15.46 14.90
CA SER A 150 6.46 -16.82 15.43
C SER A 150 5.29 -16.81 16.41
N VAL A 151 4.38 -17.79 16.35
CA VAL A 151 3.20 -17.91 17.23
C VAL A 151 3.64 -17.77 18.70
N GLY A 152 3.60 -16.54 19.19
CA GLY A 152 4.19 -16.13 20.45
C GLY A 152 3.12 -15.70 21.43
N TRP A 153 3.54 -15.35 22.64
CA TRP A 153 2.64 -14.88 23.69
C TRP A 153 1.84 -13.62 23.29
N ASP A 154 2.37 -12.81 22.37
CA ASP A 154 1.72 -11.60 21.86
C ASP A 154 0.46 -11.89 21.03
N THR A 155 0.49 -12.91 20.15
CA THR A 155 -0.69 -13.31 19.36
C THR A 155 -1.79 -13.84 20.27
N VAL A 156 -1.42 -14.69 21.23
CA VAL A 156 -2.36 -15.25 22.22
C VAL A 156 -3.01 -14.13 23.05
N TYR A 157 -2.22 -13.14 23.46
CA TYR A 157 -2.71 -12.00 24.23
C TYR A 157 -3.65 -11.09 23.43
N LEU A 158 -3.32 -10.81 22.16
CA LEU A 158 -4.19 -10.04 21.27
C LEU A 158 -5.51 -10.77 20.94
N THR A 159 -5.45 -12.08 20.70
CA THR A 159 -6.64 -12.91 20.52
C THR A 159 -7.52 -12.89 21.77
N ALA A 160 -6.93 -12.98 22.97
CA ALA A 160 -7.68 -12.90 24.22
C ALA A 160 -8.42 -11.55 24.39
N LEU A 161 -7.77 -10.43 24.06
CA LEU A 161 -8.39 -9.10 24.13
C LEU A 161 -9.53 -8.93 23.12
N TYR A 162 -9.35 -9.46 21.90
CA TYR A 162 -10.41 -9.50 20.89
C TYR A 162 -11.62 -10.33 21.38
N CYS A 163 -11.36 -11.48 21.99
CA CYS A 163 -12.38 -12.35 22.58
C CYS A 163 -13.17 -11.65 23.71
N VAL A 164 -12.50 -10.85 24.54
CA VAL A 164 -13.16 -10.02 25.56
C VAL A 164 -14.08 -8.97 24.91
N GLY A 165 -13.61 -8.35 23.82
CA GLY A 165 -14.41 -7.43 23.00
C GLY A 165 -15.69 -8.04 22.43
N LEU A 166 -15.60 -9.28 21.95
CA LEU A 166 -16.71 -10.03 21.40
C LEU A 166 -17.70 -10.51 22.49
N ALA A 167 -17.21 -10.82 23.69
CA ALA A 167 -18.04 -11.29 24.80
C ALA A 167 -18.98 -10.20 25.36
N LEU A 168 -18.57 -8.93 25.34
CA LEU A 168 -19.35 -7.81 25.89
C LEU A 168 -20.72 -7.60 25.21
N PRO A 169 -20.80 -7.36 23.89
CA PRO A 169 -22.08 -7.18 23.21
C PRO A 169 -22.92 -8.46 23.23
N LEU A 170 -22.30 -9.64 23.14
CA LEU A 170 -23.03 -10.92 23.25
C LEU A 170 -23.67 -11.08 24.63
N THR A 171 -22.98 -10.71 25.70
CA THR A 171 -23.54 -10.71 27.05
C THR A 171 -24.75 -9.78 27.14
N ALA A 172 -24.65 -8.58 26.57
CA ALA A 172 -25.76 -7.62 26.53
C ALA A 172 -26.97 -8.15 25.74
N ILE A 173 -26.73 -8.80 24.60
CA ILE A 173 -27.78 -9.37 23.74
C ILE A 173 -28.46 -10.55 24.43
N VAL A 174 -27.69 -11.48 25.00
CA VAL A 174 -28.21 -12.69 25.66
C VAL A 174 -29.01 -12.34 26.91
N LEU A 175 -28.57 -11.36 27.71
CA LEU A 175 -29.29 -10.91 28.90
C LEU A 175 -30.47 -9.97 28.56
N GLY A 176 -30.40 -9.21 27.47
CA GLY A 176 -31.44 -8.27 27.01
C GLY A 176 -32.52 -8.89 26.10
N GLY A 177 -32.40 -10.18 25.79
CA GLY A 177 -33.04 -10.83 24.65
C GLY A 177 -34.57 -10.67 24.54
N ARG A 178 -35.31 -10.59 25.65
CA ARG A 178 -36.78 -10.47 25.60
C ARG A 178 -37.24 -9.07 25.16
N ARG A 179 -36.67 -8.01 25.74
CA ARG A 179 -37.01 -6.61 25.40
C ARG A 179 -36.55 -6.20 24.00
N VAL A 180 -35.34 -6.62 23.62
CA VAL A 180 -34.75 -6.25 22.33
C VAL A 180 -35.42 -7.03 21.18
N ALA A 181 -35.75 -8.31 21.38
CA ALA A 181 -36.45 -9.10 20.36
C ALA A 181 -37.87 -8.57 20.10
N ASP A 182 -38.61 -8.19 21.14
CA ASP A 182 -39.95 -7.63 21.00
C ASP A 182 -39.92 -6.25 20.32
N PHE A 183 -38.92 -5.41 20.65
CA PHE A 183 -38.70 -4.12 20.00
C PHE A 183 -38.35 -4.25 18.50
N MET A 184 -37.45 -5.17 18.15
CA MET A 184 -37.07 -5.37 16.73
C MET A 184 -38.21 -5.96 15.90
N ARG A 185 -38.98 -6.93 16.45
CA ARG A 185 -40.15 -7.49 15.75
C ARG A 185 -41.21 -6.43 15.48
N ALA A 186 -41.40 -5.50 16.41
CA ALA A 186 -42.36 -4.40 16.27
C ALA A 186 -41.95 -3.34 15.23
N ARG A 187 -40.64 -3.18 14.96
CA ARG A 187 -40.12 -2.12 14.08
C ARG A 187 -39.71 -2.61 12.68
N VAL A 188 -39.25 -3.86 12.53
CA VAL A 188 -38.58 -4.36 11.31
C VAL A 188 -39.41 -5.43 10.55
N GLY A 189 -40.55 -5.88 11.09
CA GLY A 189 -41.40 -6.88 10.43
C GLY A 189 -40.78 -8.29 10.36
N SER A 190 -41.38 -9.21 9.59
CA SER A 190 -40.90 -10.59 9.46
C SER A 190 -39.45 -10.63 8.95
N GLY A 191 -38.53 -11.17 9.75
CA GLY A 191 -37.08 -11.20 9.50
C GLY A 191 -36.61 -11.84 8.18
N ARG A 192 -37.53 -12.42 7.38
CA ARG A 192 -37.25 -12.94 6.04
C ARG A 192 -36.80 -11.87 5.05
N GLY A 193 -37.40 -10.68 5.07
CA GLY A 193 -37.01 -9.60 4.15
C GLY A 193 -35.59 -9.10 4.42
N LEU A 194 -35.26 -8.93 5.70
CA LEU A 194 -33.92 -8.54 6.14
C LEU A 194 -32.87 -9.62 5.81
N GLN A 195 -33.20 -10.90 6.07
CA GLN A 195 -32.30 -12.02 5.78
C GLN A 195 -31.99 -12.13 4.28
N ALA A 196 -33.00 -11.98 3.41
CA ALA A 196 -32.81 -12.00 1.96
C ALA A 196 -31.99 -10.80 1.45
N ALA A 197 -32.23 -9.60 2.00
CA ALA A 197 -31.46 -8.41 1.66
C ALA A 197 -29.97 -8.57 2.02
N MET A 198 -29.67 -9.13 3.20
CA MET A 198 -28.29 -9.36 3.64
C MET A 198 -27.61 -10.49 2.88
N GLY A 199 -28.33 -11.58 2.58
CA GLY A 199 -27.84 -12.65 1.71
C GLY A 199 -27.46 -12.13 0.32
N THR A 200 -28.28 -11.23 -0.24
CA THR A 200 -28.01 -10.58 -1.54
C THR A 200 -26.74 -9.74 -1.48
N ILE A 201 -26.54 -8.97 -0.41
CA ILE A 201 -25.32 -8.17 -0.19
C ILE A 201 -24.07 -9.07 -0.11
N LEU A 202 -24.16 -10.22 0.57
CA LEU A 202 -23.05 -11.19 0.66
C LEU A 202 -22.69 -11.78 -0.71
N VAL A 203 -23.69 -12.13 -1.53
CA VAL A 203 -23.46 -12.61 -2.91
C VAL A 203 -22.78 -11.54 -3.74
N ILE A 204 -23.29 -10.30 -3.72
CA ILE A 204 -22.70 -9.17 -4.45
C ILE A 204 -21.24 -8.96 -4.01
N THR A 205 -20.98 -8.97 -2.70
CA THR A 205 -19.62 -8.80 -2.16
C THR A 205 -18.69 -9.92 -2.60
N GLY A 206 -19.13 -11.18 -2.53
CA GLY A 206 -18.35 -12.33 -2.99
C GLY A 206 -18.03 -12.30 -4.50
N VAL A 207 -18.97 -11.85 -5.32
CA VAL A 207 -18.77 -11.66 -6.77
C VAL A 207 -17.82 -10.48 -7.06
N LEU A 208 -17.90 -9.40 -6.29
CA LEU A 208 -16.97 -8.27 -6.40
C LEU A 208 -15.54 -8.66 -6.04
N ILE A 209 -15.35 -9.57 -5.07
CA ILE A 209 -14.03 -10.11 -4.71
C ILE A 209 -13.39 -10.85 -5.88
N PHE A 210 -14.16 -11.64 -6.65
CA PHE A 210 -13.69 -12.36 -7.84
C PHE A 210 -13.25 -11.44 -8.98
N SER A 211 -13.93 -10.31 -9.16
CA SER A 211 -13.60 -9.32 -10.21
C SER A 211 -12.53 -8.31 -9.80
N GLY A 212 -12.08 -8.33 -8.53
CA GLY A 212 -11.18 -7.31 -7.97
C GLY A 212 -11.80 -5.91 -7.90
N THR A 213 -13.12 -5.79 -8.08
CA THR A 213 -13.83 -4.50 -8.11
C THR A 213 -14.17 -3.99 -6.71
N ASP A 214 -14.13 -4.86 -5.70
CA ASP A 214 -14.27 -4.51 -4.27
C ASP A 214 -13.22 -3.46 -3.83
N THR A 215 -12.00 -3.50 -4.35
CA THR A 215 -10.96 -2.50 -4.05
C THR A 215 -11.30 -1.14 -4.66
N LYS A 216 -11.85 -1.13 -5.88
CA LYS A 216 -12.33 0.07 -6.58
C LYS A 216 -13.54 0.69 -5.88
N VAL A 217 -14.49 -0.14 -5.45
CA VAL A 217 -15.67 0.30 -4.68
C VAL A 217 -15.24 0.80 -3.29
N ASN A 218 -14.31 0.14 -2.61
CA ASN A 218 -13.78 0.62 -1.33
C ASN A 218 -13.07 1.97 -1.48
N SER A 219 -12.32 2.18 -2.57
CA SER A 219 -11.70 3.46 -2.90
C SER A 219 -12.76 4.55 -3.19
N PHE A 220 -13.79 4.21 -3.96
CA PHE A 220 -14.89 5.13 -4.29
C PHE A 220 -15.71 5.54 -3.04
N LEU A 221 -16.06 4.58 -2.18
CA LEU A 221 -16.81 4.82 -0.94
C LEU A 221 -15.99 5.64 0.08
N ALA A 222 -14.69 5.36 0.17
CA ALA A 222 -13.77 6.15 1.00
C ALA A 222 -13.63 7.60 0.49
N THR A 223 -13.62 7.80 -0.83
CA THR A 223 -13.40 9.10 -1.46
C THR A 223 -14.66 9.99 -1.45
N HIS A 224 -15.85 9.43 -1.69
CA HIS A 224 -17.08 10.22 -1.86
C HIS A 224 -17.98 10.27 -0.62
N ILE A 225 -17.89 9.27 0.27
CA ILE A 225 -18.84 9.09 1.38
C ILE A 225 -18.14 8.98 2.74
N GLY A 226 -16.79 8.95 2.77
CA GLY A 226 -16.00 8.83 4.00
C GLY A 226 -16.25 7.52 4.79
N LEU A 227 -16.90 6.53 4.19
CA LEU A 227 -17.31 5.28 4.82
C LEU A 227 -16.58 4.11 4.14
N SER A 228 -15.52 3.59 4.76
CA SER A 228 -15.00 2.27 4.39
C SER A 228 -15.99 1.19 4.81
N SER A 229 -16.04 0.08 4.07
CA SER A 229 -16.96 -1.06 4.28
C SER A 229 -16.95 -1.66 5.70
N THR A 230 -15.97 -1.29 6.52
CA THR A 230 -16.14 -1.19 7.98
C THR A 230 -15.53 0.15 8.44
N PRO A 231 -16.21 0.96 9.28
CA PRO A 231 -15.65 2.21 9.79
C PRO A 231 -14.36 2.01 10.62
N PHE A 232 -14.06 0.76 10.99
CA PHE A 232 -12.99 0.40 11.92
C PHE A 232 -11.77 -0.29 11.27
N ALA A 233 -11.84 -0.78 10.03
CA ALA A 233 -10.64 -1.28 9.34
C ALA A 233 -9.58 -0.18 9.12
N SER A 234 -10.01 1.07 8.94
CA SER A 234 -9.13 2.25 8.86
C SER A 234 -8.49 2.61 10.22
N LEU A 235 -9.17 2.28 11.33
CA LEU A 235 -8.62 2.43 12.68
C LEU A 235 -7.66 1.30 13.02
N GLU A 236 -7.91 0.07 12.56
CA GLU A 236 -6.99 -1.06 12.68
C GLU A 236 -5.71 -0.86 11.87
N SER A 237 -5.78 -0.36 10.63
CA SER A 237 -4.59 -0.03 9.84
C SER A 237 -3.75 1.07 10.51
N LYS A 238 -4.39 2.09 11.08
CA LYS A 238 -3.74 3.12 11.92
C LYS A 238 -3.15 2.54 13.21
N ALA A 239 -3.76 1.54 13.83
CA ALA A 239 -3.28 0.88 15.05
C ALA A 239 -2.04 0.02 14.81
N VAL A 240 -2.09 -0.79 13.75
CA VAL A 240 -1.02 -1.67 13.29
C VAL A 240 0.15 -0.81 12.82
N SER A 241 -0.10 0.29 12.10
CA SER A 241 0.93 1.28 11.75
C SER A 241 1.58 1.92 12.99
N LYS A 242 0.81 2.24 14.04
CA LYS A 242 1.31 2.89 15.27
C LYS A 242 2.00 1.93 16.25
N SER A 243 1.70 0.63 16.21
CA SER A 243 2.41 -0.39 16.99
C SER A 243 3.72 -0.84 16.36
N HIS A 244 3.91 -0.60 15.06
CA HIS A 244 5.13 -0.83 14.31
C HIS A 244 5.98 0.44 14.22
N MET A 245 6.17 1.15 15.34
CA MET A 245 7.24 2.13 15.44
C MET A 245 8.54 1.37 15.72
N PRO A 246 9.50 1.30 14.78
CA PRO A 246 10.75 0.59 15.03
C PRO A 246 11.58 1.38 16.03
N ILE A 247 11.84 0.79 17.20
CA ILE A 247 13.06 1.09 17.94
C ILE A 247 14.21 0.54 17.08
N ASN A 248 14.79 1.40 16.26
CA ASN A 248 16.10 1.16 15.63
C ASN A 248 17.14 2.02 16.35
N LYS A 249 18.36 1.60 16.71
CA LYS A 249 19.14 0.38 16.48
C LYS A 249 18.73 -0.49 15.28
N GLY A 250 18.93 0.08 14.09
CA GLY A 250 19.07 -0.61 12.80
C GLY A 250 17.90 -1.47 12.29
N ALA A 251 17.37 -1.09 11.11
CA ALA A 251 16.44 -1.82 10.23
C ALA A 251 14.96 -1.34 10.12
N THR A 252 14.69 -0.70 8.97
CA THR A 252 13.62 -1.08 8.02
C THR A 252 12.14 -0.98 8.39
N ALA A 253 11.42 -0.05 7.76
CA ALA A 253 9.97 -0.08 7.58
C ALA A 253 9.62 -0.58 6.16
N ARG A 254 8.71 -1.55 6.09
CA ARG A 254 8.21 -2.20 4.87
C ARG A 254 6.83 -1.60 4.60
N SER A 255 6.64 -0.89 3.47
CA SER A 255 5.32 -0.50 2.97
C SER A 255 5.02 -1.33 1.72
N THR A 256 4.16 -2.33 1.87
CA THR A 256 3.49 -2.98 0.75
C THR A 256 2.37 -2.07 0.27
N GLY A 257 2.55 -1.47 -0.89
CA GLY A 257 1.54 -0.70 -1.62
C GLY A 257 1.67 -1.07 -3.08
N ALA A 258 0.90 -2.08 -3.47
CA ALA A 258 0.80 -2.59 -4.82
C ALA A 258 0.62 -1.44 -5.82
N ALA A 259 1.53 -1.37 -6.78
CA ALA A 259 1.29 -0.66 -8.02
C ALA A 259 0.09 -1.32 -8.73
N SER A 260 -0.98 -0.54 -8.93
CA SER A 260 -2.03 -0.91 -9.88
C SER A 260 -2.49 0.35 -10.61
N ASP A 261 -2.08 0.43 -11.87
CA ASP A 261 -2.73 1.09 -13.00
C ASP A 261 -3.39 2.45 -12.73
N ALA A 262 -2.60 3.52 -12.87
CA ALA A 262 -3.13 4.84 -13.20
C ALA A 262 -3.54 4.83 -14.68
N ALA A 263 -4.74 4.29 -14.96
CA ALA A 263 -5.43 4.62 -16.19
C ALA A 263 -5.84 6.09 -16.13
N ILE A 264 -5.32 6.86 -17.07
CA ILE A 264 -5.67 8.25 -17.35
C ILE A 264 -7.18 8.31 -17.61
N VAL A 265 -7.93 8.95 -16.70
CA VAL A 265 -9.29 9.40 -17.00
C VAL A 265 -9.18 10.82 -17.55
N SER A 266 -8.90 10.94 -18.85
CA SER A 266 -9.15 12.18 -19.57
C SER A 266 -10.66 12.39 -19.62
N SER A 267 -11.18 13.31 -18.81
CA SER A 267 -12.52 13.85 -19.00
C SER A 267 -12.51 14.85 -20.14
N THR A 268 -12.48 14.38 -21.38
CA THR A 268 -12.91 15.16 -22.55
C THR A 268 -14.44 15.20 -22.57
N THR A 269 -15.02 16.23 -21.98
CA THR A 269 -16.35 16.72 -22.39
C THR A 269 -16.15 17.85 -23.39
N ALA A 270 -16.36 17.53 -24.68
CA ALA A 270 -16.51 18.51 -25.74
C ALA A 270 -17.95 19.06 -25.75
N GLY A 271 -18.07 20.37 -25.96
CA GLY A 271 -19.32 21.16 -26.05
C GLY A 271 -19.63 21.88 -24.74
N ASP A 272 -19.53 23.20 -24.59
CA ASP A 272 -19.94 24.24 -25.52
C ASP A 272 -19.11 25.53 -25.33
N SER A 273 -18.90 26.23 -26.43
CA SER A 273 -18.29 27.55 -26.48
C SER A 273 -19.24 28.64 -25.96
N SER A 274 -18.90 29.31 -24.86
CA SER A 274 -19.29 30.72 -24.66
C SER A 274 -18.58 31.39 -23.47
N THR A 275 -18.00 32.55 -23.77
CA THR A 275 -17.68 33.69 -22.89
C THR A 275 -16.59 33.54 -21.83
N ALA A 276 -15.47 34.21 -22.12
CA ALA A 276 -14.56 34.77 -21.13
C ALA A 276 -15.34 35.58 -20.08
N GLY A 277 -15.11 35.27 -18.82
CA GLY A 277 -15.66 35.99 -17.68
C GLY A 277 -14.77 35.78 -16.46
N ASP A 278 -14.21 36.89 -15.98
CA ASP A 278 -13.48 36.98 -14.72
C ASP A 278 -14.30 36.38 -13.57
N GLY A 279 -13.84 35.26 -13.04
CA GLY A 279 -14.46 34.59 -11.91
C GLY A 279 -13.41 33.83 -11.13
N ALA A 280 -12.77 34.49 -10.17
CA ALA A 280 -12.13 33.79 -9.07
C ALA A 280 -13.22 32.99 -8.34
N GLY A 281 -13.39 31.72 -8.71
CA GLY A 281 -14.22 30.78 -7.96
C GLY A 281 -13.77 30.75 -6.49
N PRO A 282 -14.68 30.42 -5.55
CA PRO A 282 -14.36 30.45 -4.13
C PRO A 282 -13.09 29.63 -3.88
N ALA A 283 -12.10 30.24 -3.23
CA ALA A 283 -10.86 29.57 -2.88
C ALA A 283 -11.21 28.27 -2.14
N GLN A 284 -10.97 27.13 -2.77
CA GLN A 284 -11.10 25.85 -2.10
C GLN A 284 -10.07 25.82 -0.97
N THR A 285 -10.54 26.09 0.25
CA THR A 285 -9.75 25.99 1.46
C THR A 285 -9.83 24.57 1.97
N PHE A 286 -8.74 23.82 1.82
CA PHE A 286 -8.63 22.47 2.35
C PHE A 286 -8.47 22.49 3.87
N ASN A 287 -9.08 21.52 4.55
CA ASN A 287 -8.86 21.35 5.98
C ASN A 287 -7.46 20.80 6.25
N ALA A 288 -6.76 21.38 7.24
CA ALA A 288 -5.44 20.92 7.67
C ALA A 288 -5.41 19.42 8.05
N ASP A 289 -6.52 18.86 8.55
CA ASP A 289 -6.59 17.45 8.92
C ASP A 289 -6.80 16.50 7.73
N GLU A 290 -7.35 17.00 6.61
CA GLU A 290 -7.43 16.25 5.35
C GLU A 290 -6.05 16.23 4.67
N LEU A 291 -5.37 17.39 4.60
CA LEU A 291 -4.02 17.49 4.03
C LEU A 291 -2.99 16.65 4.79
N LYS A 292 -3.16 16.49 6.10
CA LYS A 292 -2.34 15.58 6.92
C LYS A 292 -2.57 14.10 6.60
N GLN A 293 -3.77 13.73 6.20
CA GLN A 293 -4.13 12.32 5.98
C GLN A 293 -3.86 11.87 4.55
N ASN A 294 -4.14 12.72 3.57
CA ASN A 294 -4.18 12.33 2.16
C ASN A 294 -3.08 12.99 1.31
N GLY A 295 -2.24 13.84 1.91
CA GLY A 295 -1.32 14.69 1.15
C GLY A 295 -2.04 15.87 0.51
N TYR A 296 -1.32 16.57 -0.36
CA TYR A 296 -1.87 17.68 -1.14
C TYR A 296 -2.40 17.13 -2.47
N PRO A 297 -3.69 17.26 -2.80
CA PRO A 297 -4.18 16.83 -4.11
C PRO A 297 -3.59 17.70 -5.21
N GLU A 298 -3.31 17.10 -6.37
CA GLU A 298 -2.86 17.86 -7.53
C GLU A 298 -3.95 18.82 -8.04
N SER A 299 -3.53 19.89 -8.71
CA SER A 299 -4.45 20.83 -9.35
C SER A 299 -3.85 21.41 -10.61
N GLU A 300 -4.69 21.53 -11.66
CA GLU A 300 -4.33 22.21 -12.91
C GLU A 300 -4.21 23.74 -12.75
N GLY A 301 -4.59 24.27 -11.57
CA GLY A 301 -4.67 25.71 -11.28
C GLY A 301 -3.99 26.09 -9.96
N LEU A 302 -4.09 27.37 -9.59
CA LEU A 302 -3.60 27.86 -8.31
C LEU A 302 -4.68 27.70 -7.23
N VAL A 303 -4.53 26.70 -6.37
CA VAL A 303 -5.36 26.52 -5.17
C VAL A 303 -4.64 27.10 -3.95
N ASN A 304 -5.23 27.13 -2.76
CA ASN A 304 -4.53 27.56 -1.54
C ASN A 304 -4.58 26.45 -0.49
N TYR A 305 -3.45 25.76 -0.32
CA TYR A 305 -3.30 24.69 0.66
C TYR A 305 -2.75 25.16 2.01
N GLY A 306 -2.64 26.48 2.20
CA GLY A 306 -2.08 27.09 3.40
C GLY A 306 -0.56 27.15 3.41
N LYS A 307 0.01 27.55 4.55
CA LYS A 307 1.45 27.79 4.70
C LYS A 307 2.26 26.50 4.64
N ALA A 308 3.34 26.53 3.86
CA ALA A 308 4.35 25.49 3.88
C ALA A 308 5.04 25.43 5.26
N LYS A 309 5.34 24.21 5.73
CA LYS A 309 6.03 23.98 7.00
C LYS A 309 7.55 24.24 6.94
N GLY A 310 8.09 24.42 5.73
CA GLY A 310 9.49 24.75 5.48
C GLY A 310 10.45 23.57 5.66
N PHE A 311 11.74 23.90 5.61
CA PHE A 311 12.83 22.93 5.61
C PHE A 311 13.27 22.62 7.05
N ALA A 312 13.21 21.35 7.43
CA ALA A 312 13.59 20.87 8.76
C ALA A 312 14.53 19.67 8.63
N GLY A 313 15.44 19.49 9.59
CA GLY A 313 16.35 18.35 9.62
C GLY A 313 17.34 18.29 8.44
N ILE A 314 17.60 19.42 7.77
CA ILE A 314 18.53 19.44 6.64
C ILE A 314 19.95 19.23 7.15
N LYS A 315 20.57 18.15 6.67
CA LYS A 315 21.92 17.73 7.07
C LYS A 315 23.00 18.64 6.51
N GLN A 316 22.82 19.09 5.27
CA GLN A 316 23.75 19.98 4.58
C GLN A 316 23.05 20.74 3.45
N TRP A 317 23.49 21.97 3.21
CA TRP A 317 23.07 22.78 2.07
C TRP A 317 24.18 22.87 1.02
N TYR A 318 23.80 22.87 -0.26
CA TYR A 318 24.66 23.12 -1.41
C TYR A 318 24.11 24.29 -2.21
N ASN A 319 24.99 24.96 -2.96
CA ASN A 319 24.64 26.12 -3.78
C ASN A 319 23.94 27.24 -3.00
N THR A 320 24.32 27.40 -1.73
CA THR A 320 23.94 28.53 -0.89
C THR A 320 25.18 29.31 -0.47
N PRO A 321 25.09 30.63 -0.23
CA PRO A 321 26.21 31.41 0.27
C PRO A 321 26.78 30.81 1.55
N ASP A 322 28.06 30.46 1.55
CA ASP A 322 28.78 29.79 2.64
C ASP A 322 28.16 28.48 3.15
N GLY A 323 27.31 27.81 2.35
CA GLY A 323 26.58 26.63 2.80
C GLY A 323 25.52 26.92 3.89
N LYS A 324 25.09 28.18 4.02
CA LYS A 324 24.08 28.58 5.01
C LYS A 324 22.71 28.00 4.70
N ALA A 325 21.97 27.69 5.75
CA ALA A 325 20.61 27.20 5.65
C ALA A 325 19.65 28.27 5.12
N ILE A 326 18.75 27.87 4.23
CA ILE A 326 17.65 28.71 3.75
C ILE A 326 16.39 28.41 4.56
N SER A 327 15.66 29.46 4.92
CA SER A 327 14.35 29.35 5.58
C SER A 327 13.26 29.91 4.67
N LEU A 328 12.00 29.47 4.85
CA LEU A 328 10.88 30.10 4.15
C LEU A 328 10.73 31.59 4.50
N LYS A 329 11.13 31.99 5.71
CA LYS A 329 11.10 33.40 6.13
C LYS A 329 12.05 34.26 5.30
N SER A 330 13.24 33.75 4.97
CA SER A 330 14.20 34.45 4.09
C SER A 330 13.77 34.48 2.62
N LEU A 331 12.83 33.63 2.22
CA LEU A 331 12.30 33.57 0.85
C LEU A 331 11.01 34.39 0.68
N LYS A 332 10.53 35.06 1.72
CA LYS A 332 9.32 35.90 1.64
C LYS A 332 9.46 36.95 0.55
N GLY A 333 8.42 37.12 -0.27
CA GLY A 333 8.42 38.00 -1.44
C GLY A 333 8.88 37.34 -2.75
N LYS A 334 9.38 36.10 -2.69
CA LYS A 334 9.76 35.30 -3.87
C LYS A 334 8.73 34.20 -4.13
N VAL A 335 8.58 33.82 -5.39
CA VAL A 335 7.88 32.59 -5.75
C VAL A 335 8.87 31.45 -5.55
N VAL A 336 8.48 30.38 -4.86
CA VAL A 336 9.40 29.29 -4.52
C VAL A 336 8.89 27.99 -5.11
N LEU A 337 9.72 27.30 -5.88
CA LEU A 337 9.48 25.92 -6.30
C LEU A 337 10.32 25.00 -5.41
N VAL A 338 9.66 24.14 -4.63
CA VAL A 338 10.31 23.08 -3.87
C VAL A 338 10.30 21.83 -4.71
N ASP A 339 11.48 21.35 -5.10
CA ASP A 339 11.70 20.23 -6.00
C ASP A 339 12.28 19.04 -5.22
N PHE A 340 11.48 18.02 -4.94
CA PHE A 340 11.93 16.79 -4.30
C PHE A 340 12.52 15.85 -5.34
N TRP A 341 13.80 15.51 -5.16
CA TRP A 341 14.55 14.71 -6.13
C TRP A 341 15.60 13.84 -5.43
N THR A 342 16.13 12.86 -6.17
CA THR A 342 17.35 12.13 -5.80
C THR A 342 18.17 11.87 -7.06
N TYR A 343 19.50 11.79 -6.95
CA TYR A 343 20.37 11.79 -8.13
C TYR A 343 20.43 10.47 -8.91
N SER A 344 19.97 9.34 -8.35
CA SER A 344 19.89 8.07 -9.08
C SER A 344 18.51 7.75 -9.66
N CYS A 345 17.50 8.58 -9.37
CA CYS A 345 16.13 8.46 -9.88
C CYS A 345 16.04 8.94 -11.34
N ILE A 346 15.71 8.05 -12.29
CA ILE A 346 15.65 8.43 -13.72
C ILE A 346 14.58 9.49 -13.98
N ASN A 347 13.42 9.39 -13.34
CA ASN A 347 12.32 10.35 -13.54
C ASN A 347 12.74 11.76 -13.11
N CYS A 348 13.52 11.82 -12.03
CA CYS A 348 14.13 13.04 -11.53
C CYS A 348 15.16 13.58 -12.52
N LEU A 349 16.01 12.72 -13.08
CA LEU A 349 17.01 13.11 -14.08
C LEU A 349 16.39 13.60 -15.39
N ARG A 350 15.24 13.05 -15.83
CA ARG A 350 14.49 13.54 -17.00
C ARG A 350 13.77 14.85 -16.72
N SER A 351 13.27 15.05 -15.50
CA SER A 351 12.66 16.32 -15.09
C SER A 351 13.67 17.44 -14.86
N LEU A 352 14.90 17.09 -14.47
CA LEU A 352 15.92 18.05 -14.06
C LEU A 352 16.26 19.12 -15.13
N PRO A 353 16.42 18.81 -16.44
CA PRO A 353 16.58 19.81 -17.48
C PRO A 353 15.47 20.88 -17.48
N HIS A 354 14.20 20.50 -17.32
CA HIS A 354 13.08 21.43 -17.30
C HIS A 354 13.14 22.33 -16.06
N ILE A 355 13.46 21.79 -14.89
CA ILE A 355 13.61 22.57 -13.66
C ILE A 355 14.80 23.53 -13.73
N LYS A 356 15.92 23.09 -14.34
CA LYS A 356 17.09 23.95 -14.58
C LYS A 356 16.75 25.10 -15.52
N GLN A 357 16.07 24.81 -16.63
CA GLN A 357 15.63 25.83 -17.59
C GLN A 357 14.69 26.84 -16.91
N LEU A 358 13.69 26.36 -16.19
CA LEU A 358 12.75 27.18 -15.42
C LEU A 358 13.48 28.10 -14.42
N TYR A 359 14.49 27.58 -13.71
CA TYR A 359 15.31 28.39 -12.82
C TYR A 359 16.09 29.47 -13.58
N GLN A 360 16.75 29.11 -14.69
CA GLN A 360 17.53 30.05 -15.49
C GLN A 360 16.67 31.18 -16.06
N ASP A 361 15.46 30.86 -16.53
CA ASP A 361 14.55 31.81 -17.18
C ASP A 361 13.90 32.78 -16.19
N TYR A 362 13.60 32.32 -14.98
CA TYR A 362 12.75 33.07 -14.03
C TYR A 362 13.42 33.50 -12.71
N ALA A 363 14.67 33.09 -12.44
CA ALA A 363 15.36 33.45 -11.20
C ALA A 363 15.50 34.97 -11.01
N LYS A 364 15.80 35.70 -12.09
CA LYS A 364 15.97 37.17 -12.06
C LYS A 364 14.65 37.91 -11.82
N GLN A 365 13.53 37.28 -12.16
CA GLN A 365 12.17 37.80 -12.07
C GLN A 365 11.52 37.48 -10.72
N GLY A 366 12.19 36.68 -9.88
CA GLY A 366 11.77 36.41 -8.50
C GLY A 366 11.37 34.97 -8.21
N LEU A 367 11.65 34.02 -9.11
CA LEU A 367 11.59 32.59 -8.80
C LEU A 367 12.82 32.19 -7.97
N VAL A 368 12.62 31.29 -7.01
CA VAL A 368 13.68 30.54 -6.34
C VAL A 368 13.32 29.07 -6.41
N VAL A 369 14.21 28.23 -6.94
CA VAL A 369 14.07 26.78 -6.84
C VAL A 369 14.87 26.30 -5.62
N VAL A 370 14.29 25.41 -4.82
CA VAL A 370 15.00 24.71 -3.75
C VAL A 370 14.86 23.21 -4.00
N GLY A 371 15.94 22.58 -4.42
CA GLY A 371 16.01 21.14 -4.60
C GLY A 371 16.14 20.44 -3.26
N VAL A 372 15.09 19.80 -2.77
CA VAL A 372 15.15 18.94 -1.58
C VAL A 372 15.61 17.55 -2.01
N HIS A 373 16.88 17.28 -1.80
CA HIS A 373 17.47 15.97 -2.07
C HIS A 373 17.14 15.02 -0.91
N THR A 374 16.07 14.25 -1.07
CA THR A 374 15.69 13.18 -0.12
C THR A 374 16.17 11.84 -0.69
N PRO A 375 17.05 11.10 0.03
CA PRO A 375 17.61 9.87 -0.50
C PRO A 375 16.52 8.80 -0.69
N GLU A 376 16.63 8.01 -1.74
CA GLU A 376 15.91 6.76 -1.92
C GLU A 376 16.72 5.58 -1.37
N PHE A 377 18.04 5.62 -1.54
CA PHE A 377 18.97 4.59 -1.07
C PHE A 377 19.97 5.13 -0.05
N GLY A 378 20.50 4.25 0.80
CA GLY A 378 21.42 4.65 1.88
C GLY A 378 22.67 5.42 1.41
N PHE A 379 23.20 5.10 0.23
CA PHE A 379 24.37 5.78 -0.34
C PHE A 379 24.08 7.22 -0.81
N GLU A 380 22.81 7.56 -1.01
CA GLU A 380 22.36 8.91 -1.38
C GLU A 380 22.27 9.85 -0.19
N ALA A 381 22.38 9.33 1.04
CA ALA A 381 22.45 10.12 2.27
C ALA A 381 23.86 10.64 2.60
N ASP A 382 24.87 10.26 1.81
CA ASP A 382 26.26 10.73 1.95
C ASP A 382 26.43 12.13 1.32
N PRO A 383 26.78 13.17 2.12
CA PRO A 383 27.00 14.51 1.61
C PRO A 383 28.03 14.63 0.47
N LYS A 384 29.02 13.74 0.42
CA LYS A 384 30.04 13.75 -0.63
C LYS A 384 29.47 13.30 -1.97
N ASN A 385 28.65 12.26 -1.97
CA ASN A 385 28.00 11.74 -3.18
C ASN A 385 27.02 12.78 -3.74
N VAL A 386 26.22 13.40 -2.85
CA VAL A 386 25.29 14.46 -3.25
C VAL A 386 26.03 15.67 -3.81
N ARG A 387 27.13 16.11 -3.19
CA ARG A 387 27.95 17.22 -3.73
C ARG A 387 28.46 16.91 -5.13
N LYS A 388 28.96 15.69 -5.35
CA LYS A 388 29.46 15.26 -6.66
C LYS A 388 28.32 15.27 -7.69
N ALA A 389 27.18 14.67 -7.37
CA ALA A 389 26.03 14.62 -8.24
C ALA A 389 25.49 16.02 -8.60
N VAL A 390 25.36 16.93 -7.62
CA VAL A 390 24.97 18.33 -7.84
C VAL A 390 25.90 19.01 -8.85
N GLY A 391 27.22 18.78 -8.74
CA GLY A 391 28.21 19.30 -9.68
C GLY A 391 28.10 18.67 -11.08
N ASP A 392 28.08 17.33 -11.15
CA ASP A 392 28.05 16.58 -12.41
C ASP A 392 26.78 16.87 -13.23
N LEU A 393 25.64 17.03 -12.55
CA LEU A 393 24.35 17.34 -13.18
C LEU A 393 24.18 18.84 -13.49
N GLY A 394 25.13 19.68 -13.06
CA GLY A 394 25.10 21.13 -13.26
C GLY A 394 23.88 21.78 -12.61
N VAL A 395 23.54 21.38 -11.39
CA VAL A 395 22.47 22.01 -10.61
C VAL A 395 23.03 23.27 -9.97
N GLU A 396 22.46 24.43 -10.29
CA GLU A 396 22.95 25.73 -9.82
C GLU A 396 22.09 26.33 -8.70
N TYR A 397 20.83 25.93 -8.61
CA TYR A 397 19.92 26.38 -7.55
C TYR A 397 20.26 25.73 -6.18
N PRO A 398 19.83 26.33 -5.06
CA PRO A 398 20.01 25.75 -3.73
C PRO A 398 19.52 24.31 -3.59
N VAL A 399 20.34 23.46 -2.98
CA VAL A 399 19.99 22.05 -2.70
C VAL A 399 20.09 21.76 -1.20
N ALA A 400 19.05 21.15 -0.64
CA ALA A 400 18.95 20.76 0.76
C ALA A 400 19.00 19.23 0.89
N LEU A 401 20.00 18.68 1.60
CA LEU A 401 20.07 17.25 1.87
C LEU A 401 19.16 16.86 3.04
N ASP A 402 18.02 16.24 2.75
CA ASP A 402 17.03 15.75 3.71
C ASP A 402 17.25 14.28 4.04
N ALA A 403 18.42 13.95 4.61
CA ALA A 403 18.84 12.57 4.87
C ALA A 403 17.92 11.80 5.85
N ASP A 404 17.20 12.52 6.71
CA ASP A 404 16.33 11.95 7.76
C ASP A 404 14.82 12.09 7.45
N TYR A 405 14.47 12.43 6.20
CA TYR A 405 13.09 12.56 5.70
C TYR A 405 12.21 13.55 6.51
N LYS A 406 12.83 14.52 7.19
CA LYS A 406 12.09 15.48 8.03
C LYS A 406 11.36 16.50 7.18
N THR A 407 12.00 16.98 6.11
CA THR A 407 11.36 17.89 5.16
C THR A 407 10.34 17.12 4.30
N TRP A 408 10.69 15.92 3.84
CA TRP A 408 9.78 14.99 3.17
C TRP A 408 8.46 14.79 3.94
N GLY A 409 8.54 14.44 5.22
CA GLY A 409 7.37 14.28 6.08
C GLY A 409 6.64 15.60 6.37
N ASN A 410 7.34 16.74 6.44
CA ASN A 410 6.72 18.05 6.63
C ASN A 410 5.80 18.43 5.45
N TYR A 411 6.19 18.06 4.24
CA TYR A 411 5.42 18.27 3.00
C TYR A 411 4.46 17.11 2.70
N ASN A 412 4.38 16.10 3.57
CA ASN A 412 3.57 14.90 3.37
C ASN A 412 3.80 14.27 1.97
N ASN A 413 5.06 14.30 1.49
CA ASN A 413 5.42 13.81 0.17
C ASN A 413 5.50 12.28 0.18
N HIS A 414 5.27 11.67 -0.98
CA HIS A 414 5.31 10.22 -1.19
C HIS A 414 5.98 9.81 -2.51
N TYR A 415 6.49 10.77 -3.29
CA TYR A 415 6.94 10.51 -4.67
C TYR A 415 8.25 11.23 -5.03
N TRP A 416 8.96 10.66 -5.99
CA TRP A 416 10.08 11.27 -6.69
C TRP A 416 9.82 11.24 -8.22
N PRO A 417 9.98 12.36 -8.94
CA PRO A 417 10.08 13.72 -8.41
C PRO A 417 8.74 14.19 -7.81
N ALA A 418 8.78 15.28 -7.04
CA ALA A 418 7.58 15.98 -6.62
C ALA A 418 7.85 17.48 -6.50
N HIS A 419 6.90 18.30 -6.94
CA HIS A 419 7.05 19.74 -7.03
C HIS A 419 5.96 20.44 -6.22
N TYR A 420 6.36 21.35 -5.35
CA TYR A 420 5.45 22.19 -4.59
C TYR A 420 5.72 23.65 -4.92
N LEU A 421 4.73 24.31 -5.51
CA LEU A 421 4.83 25.72 -5.90
C LEU A 421 4.24 26.61 -4.81
N LEU A 422 5.06 27.53 -4.28
CA LEU A 422 4.70 28.45 -3.21
C LEU A 422 4.61 29.89 -3.75
N ASP A 423 3.62 30.64 -3.28
CA ASP A 423 3.51 32.07 -3.55
C ASP A 423 4.47 32.93 -2.69
N LYS A 424 4.43 34.24 -2.94
CA LYS A 424 5.27 35.24 -2.25
C LYS A 424 5.05 35.31 -0.74
N ASP A 425 3.93 34.78 -0.23
CA ASP A 425 3.62 34.72 1.20
C ASP A 425 4.01 33.39 1.86
N GLY A 426 4.49 32.43 1.05
CA GLY A 426 4.91 31.09 1.46
C GLY A 426 3.75 30.11 1.59
N ASN A 427 2.60 30.37 0.94
CA ASN A 427 1.51 29.41 0.86
C ASN A 427 1.73 28.46 -0.31
N ILE A 428 1.43 27.18 -0.12
CA ILE A 428 1.46 26.18 -1.21
C ILE A 428 0.25 26.43 -2.11
N ARG A 429 0.51 26.61 -3.40
CA ARG A 429 -0.48 26.98 -4.41
C ARG A 429 -0.74 25.94 -5.48
N SER A 430 0.22 25.06 -5.71
CA SER A 430 0.08 23.92 -6.60
C SER A 430 1.05 22.83 -6.15
N VAL A 431 0.68 21.58 -6.41
CA VAL A 431 1.47 20.39 -6.16
C VAL A 431 1.39 19.50 -7.38
N HIS A 432 2.52 18.98 -7.80
CA HIS A 432 2.64 17.98 -8.86
C HIS A 432 3.50 16.82 -8.37
N TYR A 433 3.05 15.60 -8.61
CA TYR A 433 3.73 14.37 -8.26
C TYR A 433 4.12 13.59 -9.51
N GLY A 434 5.32 13.03 -9.48
CA GLY A 434 5.86 12.30 -10.61
C GLY A 434 6.37 13.23 -11.71
N GLU A 435 6.72 12.60 -12.82
CA GLU A 435 7.26 13.28 -13.98
C GLU A 435 6.16 13.84 -14.89
N GLY A 436 6.44 15.00 -15.49
CA GLY A 436 5.61 15.61 -16.51
C GLY A 436 5.11 16.99 -16.07
N GLY A 437 4.00 17.43 -16.67
CA GLY A 437 3.33 18.66 -16.25
C GLY A 437 4.19 19.93 -16.33
N TYR A 438 5.25 19.94 -17.15
CA TYR A 438 6.25 21.01 -17.18
C TYR A 438 5.63 22.34 -17.62
N ASP A 439 4.87 22.35 -18.71
CA ASP A 439 4.18 23.54 -19.22
C ASP A 439 3.15 24.07 -18.23
N THR A 440 2.41 23.18 -17.57
CA THR A 440 1.46 23.55 -16.51
C THR A 440 2.21 24.22 -15.36
N THR A 441 3.29 23.60 -14.89
CA THR A 441 4.12 24.12 -13.80
C THR A 441 4.72 25.48 -14.16
N GLU A 442 5.27 25.63 -15.37
CA GLU A 442 5.81 26.89 -15.85
C GLU A 442 4.73 27.97 -15.90
N ASN A 443 3.56 27.68 -16.46
CA ASN A 443 2.47 28.64 -16.55
C ASN A 443 1.96 29.08 -15.17
N LEU A 444 1.92 28.18 -14.19
CA LEU A 444 1.59 28.52 -12.81
C LEU A 444 2.67 29.38 -12.15
N VAL A 445 3.95 29.12 -12.42
CA VAL A 445 5.08 29.97 -12.00
C VAL A 445 4.94 31.36 -12.61
N ARG A 446 4.75 31.47 -13.92
CA ARG A 446 4.54 32.74 -14.62
C ARG A 446 3.36 33.51 -14.05
N LYS A 447 2.25 32.83 -13.75
CA LYS A 447 1.08 33.42 -13.10
C LYS A 447 1.39 34.00 -11.72
N LEU A 448 2.14 33.29 -10.86
CA LEU A 448 2.58 33.80 -9.56
C LEU A 448 3.62 34.94 -9.66
N LEU A 449 4.36 34.99 -10.76
CA LEU A 449 5.28 36.08 -11.10
C LEU A 449 4.60 37.26 -11.81
N ALA A 450 3.30 37.18 -12.12
CA ALA A 450 2.55 38.15 -12.91
C ALA A 450 3.10 38.36 -14.34
N LEU A 451 3.52 37.27 -14.98
CA LEU A 451 3.95 37.22 -16.38
C LEU A 451 2.83 36.64 -17.26
N ALA A 452 2.86 36.94 -18.57
CA ALA A 452 1.97 36.31 -19.54
C ALA A 452 2.18 34.78 -19.56
N PRO A 453 1.21 33.96 -20.02
CA PRO A 453 1.38 32.52 -20.19
C PRO A 453 2.31 32.18 -21.35
N ALA A 454 3.02 31.04 -21.26
CA ALA A 454 3.94 30.55 -22.29
C ALA A 454 3.13 29.84 -23.37
N ALA A 455 3.62 29.86 -24.61
CA ALA A 455 3.06 29.02 -25.66
C ALA A 455 3.34 27.56 -25.28
N SER A 456 2.32 26.70 -25.25
CA SER A 456 2.54 25.30 -24.86
C SER A 456 3.39 24.60 -25.92
N ALA A 457 4.44 23.92 -25.47
CA ALA A 457 5.06 22.87 -26.24
C ALA A 457 4.22 21.59 -26.05
N GLN A 458 4.38 20.59 -26.91
CA GLN A 458 3.64 19.33 -26.78
C GLN A 458 3.84 18.70 -25.39
N THR A 459 2.78 18.10 -24.86
CA THR A 459 2.82 17.33 -23.62
C THR A 459 3.74 16.12 -23.81
N ASP A 460 4.83 16.06 -23.05
CA ASP A 460 5.57 14.82 -22.84
C ASP A 460 4.69 13.93 -21.96
N ASP A 461 3.75 13.22 -22.59
CA ASP A 461 2.91 12.25 -21.91
C ASP A 461 3.77 11.10 -21.39
N ALA A 462 3.59 10.72 -20.13
CA ALA A 462 4.10 9.46 -19.61
C ALA A 462 3.67 8.32 -20.56
N ILE A 463 4.63 7.54 -21.06
CA ILE A 463 4.34 6.50 -22.06
C ILE A 463 3.45 5.43 -21.41
N MET A 464 2.14 5.47 -21.68
CA MET A 464 1.20 4.46 -21.20
C MET A 464 1.67 3.06 -21.62
N GLY A 465 1.85 2.18 -20.64
CA GLY A 465 2.29 0.79 -20.84
C GLY A 465 3.79 0.54 -20.66
N GLN A 466 4.58 1.55 -20.25
CA GLN A 466 5.96 1.34 -19.83
C GLN A 466 6.05 0.47 -18.56
N THR A 467 7.07 -0.39 -18.49
CA THR A 467 7.35 -1.19 -17.29
C THR A 467 7.56 -0.28 -16.07
N PRO A 468 6.88 -0.55 -14.92
CA PRO A 468 7.08 0.22 -13.70
C PRO A 468 8.48 -0.02 -13.12
N GLU A 469 8.95 0.88 -12.26
CA GLU A 469 10.21 0.69 -11.55
C GLU A 469 10.25 -0.62 -10.76
N ILE A 470 11.34 -1.36 -10.86
CA ILE A 470 11.49 -2.69 -10.26
C ILE A 470 12.61 -2.69 -9.23
N TYR A 471 12.25 -2.88 -7.96
CA TYR A 471 13.20 -2.95 -6.86
C TYR A 471 13.71 -4.36 -6.60
N PHE A 472 15.00 -4.47 -6.27
CA PHE A 472 15.65 -5.75 -6.00
C PHE A 472 15.70 -6.14 -4.53
N GLY A 473 15.64 -5.16 -3.62
CA GLY A 473 15.67 -5.39 -2.18
C GLY A 473 14.39 -6.05 -1.63
N PHE A 474 14.52 -6.90 -0.62
CA PHE A 474 13.39 -7.70 -0.10
C PHE A 474 12.22 -6.89 0.49
N GLN A 475 12.41 -5.59 0.73
CA GLN A 475 11.35 -4.73 1.24
C GLN A 475 10.37 -4.29 0.16
N ARG A 476 10.83 -4.20 -1.10
CA ARG A 476 10.07 -3.64 -2.23
C ARG A 476 10.06 -4.55 -3.47
N ALA A 477 10.74 -5.70 -3.42
CA ALA A 477 10.76 -6.65 -4.52
C ALA A 477 9.37 -7.23 -4.78
N GLU A 478 8.81 -6.91 -5.94
CA GLU A 478 7.52 -7.38 -6.45
C GLU A 478 7.73 -8.02 -7.83
N HIS A 479 6.81 -8.89 -8.27
CA HIS A 479 6.80 -9.49 -9.63
C HIS A 479 8.09 -10.24 -10.05
N MET A 480 8.85 -10.75 -9.09
CA MET A 480 10.04 -11.58 -9.38
C MET A 480 9.62 -12.95 -9.92
N ALA A 481 10.20 -13.33 -11.06
CA ALA A 481 10.10 -14.65 -11.66
C ALA A 481 11.22 -15.59 -11.16
N GLY A 482 10.83 -16.82 -10.79
CA GLY A 482 11.71 -17.77 -10.09
C GLY A 482 11.91 -17.38 -8.62
N GLY A 483 12.86 -18.02 -7.94
CA GLY A 483 13.22 -17.60 -6.58
C GLY A 483 14.30 -18.45 -5.93
N ALA A 484 14.58 -18.18 -4.67
CA ALA A 484 15.71 -18.74 -3.95
C ALA A 484 15.58 -20.26 -3.78
N ASN A 485 16.61 -21.03 -4.15
CA ASN A 485 16.65 -22.48 -3.92
C ASN A 485 15.44 -23.27 -4.46
N GLY A 486 14.77 -22.75 -5.50
CA GLY A 486 13.64 -23.42 -6.15
C GLY A 486 12.25 -23.07 -5.61
N THR A 487 12.12 -22.13 -4.67
CA THR A 487 10.81 -21.56 -4.29
C THR A 487 10.49 -20.33 -5.14
N GLU A 488 9.42 -20.37 -5.93
CA GLU A 488 9.02 -19.26 -6.81
C GLU A 488 8.58 -18.01 -6.02
N GLY A 489 8.94 -16.83 -6.54
CA GLY A 489 8.44 -15.53 -6.08
C GLY A 489 9.04 -15.02 -4.76
N LEU A 490 10.06 -15.67 -4.21
CA LEU A 490 10.66 -15.30 -2.93
C LEU A 490 12.16 -14.98 -3.03
N VAL A 491 12.53 -13.84 -2.44
CA VAL A 491 13.92 -13.47 -2.15
C VAL A 491 14.32 -13.92 -0.74
N SER A 492 15.45 -14.61 -0.63
CA SER A 492 16.06 -14.95 0.66
C SER A 492 16.54 -13.69 1.38
N GLN A 493 16.09 -13.45 2.61
CA GLN A 493 16.34 -12.21 3.33
C GLN A 493 17.69 -12.24 4.04
N ASN A 494 18.60 -11.33 3.65
CA ASN A 494 19.93 -11.14 4.24
C ASN A 494 20.79 -12.43 4.28
N GLN A 495 20.51 -13.39 3.42
CA GLN A 495 21.26 -14.64 3.32
C GLN A 495 21.69 -14.88 1.88
N LEU A 496 22.89 -15.45 1.72
CA LEU A 496 23.36 -15.91 0.43
C LEU A 496 22.46 -17.07 -0.02
N ALA A 497 21.83 -16.93 -1.18
CA ALA A 497 21.05 -17.97 -1.80
C ALA A 497 21.38 -18.08 -3.29
N THR A 498 21.15 -19.25 -3.86
CA THR A 498 21.30 -19.47 -5.30
C THR A 498 19.94 -19.34 -5.95
N TYR A 499 19.89 -18.52 -6.99
CA TYR A 499 18.69 -18.21 -7.75
C TYR A 499 18.79 -18.78 -9.14
N LYS A 500 17.63 -19.17 -9.66
CA LYS A 500 17.46 -19.59 -11.04
C LYS A 500 16.22 -18.91 -11.59
N SER A 501 16.42 -17.97 -12.49
CA SER A 501 15.32 -17.30 -13.17
C SER A 501 14.85 -18.16 -14.33
N PRO A 502 13.52 -18.33 -14.52
CA PRO A 502 12.97 -18.95 -15.71
C PRO A 502 13.07 -18.04 -16.94
N ILE A 503 13.47 -16.76 -16.76
CA ILE A 503 13.62 -15.78 -17.81
C ILE A 503 14.81 -16.18 -18.69
N THR A 504 14.48 -16.91 -19.75
CA THR A 504 15.37 -17.23 -20.86
C THR A 504 14.88 -16.46 -22.09
N ALA A 505 15.73 -16.30 -23.10
CA ALA A 505 15.44 -15.53 -24.30
C ALA A 505 14.24 -16.04 -25.14
N SER A 506 13.47 -17.05 -24.71
CA SER A 506 12.51 -17.74 -25.58
C SER A 506 11.30 -18.41 -24.90
N ALA A 507 10.83 -18.03 -23.71
CA ALA A 507 9.71 -18.76 -23.08
C ALA A 507 8.69 -17.89 -22.33
N GLY A 508 7.59 -17.52 -22.98
CA GLY A 508 6.25 -17.31 -22.39
C GLY A 508 6.15 -16.59 -21.04
N LEU A 509 6.89 -15.50 -20.84
CA LEU A 509 6.86 -14.71 -19.61
C LEU A 509 5.70 -13.72 -19.62
N SER A 510 5.12 -13.45 -18.45
CA SER A 510 4.23 -12.29 -18.33
C SER A 510 5.07 -11.02 -18.43
N ALA A 511 4.50 -9.95 -19.00
CA ALA A 511 5.14 -8.63 -19.04
C ALA A 511 5.62 -8.21 -17.64
N ASP A 512 6.71 -7.43 -17.59
CA ASP A 512 7.28 -6.82 -16.37
C ASP A 512 7.88 -7.82 -15.35
N GLN A 513 8.09 -9.07 -15.75
CA GLN A 513 8.81 -10.06 -14.94
C GLN A 513 10.32 -9.87 -15.00
N TRP A 514 10.97 -10.06 -13.86
CA TRP A 514 12.42 -9.99 -13.71
C TRP A 514 12.93 -11.11 -12.79
N GLY A 515 14.22 -11.43 -12.80
CA GLY A 515 14.74 -12.46 -11.91
C GLY A 515 16.26 -12.53 -11.80
N PHE A 516 16.69 -13.22 -10.74
CA PHE A 516 18.09 -13.48 -10.44
C PHE A 516 18.54 -14.85 -10.95
N ASN A 517 19.78 -14.91 -11.41
CA ASN A 517 20.51 -16.14 -11.69
C ASN A 517 21.84 -16.12 -10.91
N GLY A 518 22.33 -17.29 -10.50
CA GLY A 518 23.55 -17.41 -9.70
C GLY A 518 23.33 -17.08 -8.23
N SER A 519 24.42 -16.83 -7.50
CA SER A 519 24.34 -16.56 -6.06
C SER A 519 24.14 -15.07 -5.77
N TRP A 520 23.21 -14.74 -4.88
CA TRP A 520 22.91 -13.37 -4.45
C TRP A 520 22.67 -13.30 -2.94
N THR A 521 23.04 -12.17 -2.33
CA THR A 521 22.61 -11.80 -0.98
C THR A 521 21.66 -10.62 -1.08
N VAL A 522 20.36 -10.85 -0.86
CA VAL A 522 19.34 -9.81 -0.99
C VAL A 522 19.12 -9.12 0.36
N GLY A 523 19.56 -7.87 0.44
CA GLY A 523 19.32 -6.95 1.56
C GLY A 523 17.97 -6.24 1.45
N GLY A 524 17.72 -5.30 2.37
CA GLY A 524 16.43 -4.60 2.46
C GLY A 524 16.11 -3.78 1.22
N ASP A 525 17.10 -3.03 0.74
CA ASP A 525 17.03 -2.05 -0.35
C ASP A 525 17.90 -2.40 -1.56
N GLN A 526 18.77 -3.40 -1.45
CA GLN A 526 19.73 -3.80 -2.49
C GLN A 526 19.94 -5.32 -2.55
N ALA A 527 20.50 -5.81 -3.65
CA ALA A 527 20.98 -7.19 -3.80
C ALA A 527 22.46 -7.19 -4.17
N VAL A 528 23.29 -7.92 -3.41
CA VAL A 528 24.73 -8.02 -3.64
C VAL A 528 25.04 -9.29 -4.43
N ALA A 529 25.75 -9.12 -5.54
CA ALA A 529 26.14 -10.21 -6.44
C ALA A 529 27.19 -11.14 -5.82
N GLY A 530 26.96 -12.45 -5.94
CA GLY A 530 27.89 -13.52 -5.59
C GLY A 530 28.45 -14.22 -6.83
N ALA A 531 28.73 -15.52 -6.72
CA ALA A 531 29.28 -16.31 -7.81
C ALA A 531 28.26 -16.54 -8.94
N GLY A 532 28.67 -16.29 -10.19
CA GLY A 532 27.84 -16.52 -11.38
C GLY A 532 26.57 -15.66 -11.45
N ALA A 533 26.57 -14.51 -10.76
CA ALA A 533 25.41 -13.64 -10.63
C ALA A 533 25.04 -12.97 -11.97
N SER A 534 23.78 -13.10 -12.37
CA SER A 534 23.20 -12.35 -13.48
C SER A 534 21.75 -11.96 -13.20
N LEU A 535 21.30 -10.92 -13.88
CA LEU A 535 19.98 -10.33 -13.76
C LEU A 535 19.30 -10.37 -15.13
N SER A 536 18.04 -10.77 -15.15
CA SER A 536 17.24 -10.84 -16.38
C SER A 536 15.91 -10.11 -16.19
N ILE A 537 15.42 -9.47 -17.24
CA ILE A 537 14.14 -8.76 -17.24
C ILE A 537 13.46 -8.87 -18.60
N HIS A 538 12.13 -9.03 -18.56
CA HIS A 538 11.24 -8.79 -19.69
C HIS A 538 10.64 -7.37 -19.55
N TYR A 539 11.06 -6.44 -20.41
CA TYR A 539 10.76 -5.02 -20.29
C TYR A 539 9.90 -4.51 -21.46
N ARG A 540 9.15 -3.42 -21.20
CA ARG A 540 8.42 -2.61 -22.17
C ARG A 540 8.86 -1.16 -22.02
N ALA A 541 9.82 -0.73 -22.83
CA ALA A 541 10.43 0.61 -22.76
C ALA A 541 11.26 0.91 -24.01
N ALA A 542 11.58 2.18 -24.26
CA ALA A 542 12.60 2.54 -25.25
C ALA A 542 14.01 2.45 -24.64
N LYS A 543 14.14 2.73 -23.35
CA LYS A 543 15.41 2.71 -22.61
C LYS A 543 15.27 1.93 -21.31
N VAL A 544 16.32 1.19 -20.96
CA VAL A 544 16.41 0.42 -19.72
C VAL A 544 17.65 0.85 -18.97
N PHE A 545 17.48 1.17 -17.70
CA PHE A 545 18.55 1.59 -16.79
C PHE A 545 18.54 0.71 -15.55
N THR A 546 19.65 0.69 -14.84
CA THR A 546 19.76 0.07 -13.53
C THR A 546 20.63 0.91 -12.61
N VAL A 547 20.29 0.93 -11.32
CA VAL A 547 21.16 1.54 -10.31
C VAL A 547 22.07 0.45 -9.76
N LEU A 548 23.37 0.63 -9.93
CA LEU A 548 24.40 -0.26 -9.41
C LEU A 548 25.33 0.53 -8.50
N GLY A 549 25.99 -0.18 -7.60
CA GLY A 549 27.00 0.37 -6.71
C GLY A 549 28.08 -0.63 -6.35
N LEU A 550 29.10 -0.13 -5.66
CA LEU A 550 30.22 -0.90 -5.17
C LEU A 550 30.39 -0.63 -3.68
N ALA A 551 30.91 -1.62 -2.95
CA ALA A 551 31.31 -1.41 -1.57
C ALA A 551 32.36 -0.27 -1.48
N PRO A 552 32.34 0.53 -0.40
CA PRO A 552 33.32 1.60 -0.23
C PRO A 552 34.76 1.10 -0.37
N GLY A 553 35.53 1.70 -1.29
CA GLY A 553 36.93 1.32 -1.55
C GLY A 553 37.13 0.12 -2.47
N ALA A 554 36.07 -0.49 -3.01
CA ALA A 554 36.18 -1.54 -4.01
C ALA A 554 36.68 -1.00 -5.35
N LYS A 555 37.38 -1.84 -6.11
CA LYS A 555 37.84 -1.51 -7.47
C LYS A 555 36.65 -1.48 -8.44
N PRO A 556 36.68 -0.65 -9.49
CA PRO A 556 35.69 -0.69 -10.55
C PRO A 556 35.49 -2.10 -11.11
N ALA A 557 34.24 -2.46 -11.41
CA ALA A 557 33.85 -3.78 -11.91
C ALA A 557 33.20 -3.64 -13.27
N THR A 558 33.38 -4.60 -14.18
CA THR A 558 32.77 -4.54 -15.52
C THR A 558 31.59 -5.51 -15.60
N ILE A 559 30.39 -4.99 -15.83
CA ILE A 559 29.21 -5.80 -16.14
C ILE A 559 29.19 -6.14 -17.64
N THR A 560 28.58 -7.27 -17.99
CA THR A 560 28.41 -7.70 -19.38
C THR A 560 26.93 -7.81 -19.69
N ILE A 561 26.44 -6.96 -20.59
CA ILE A 561 25.03 -6.87 -21.00
C ILE A 561 24.84 -7.70 -22.25
N HIS A 562 23.81 -8.54 -22.26
CA HIS A 562 23.36 -9.39 -23.35
C HIS A 562 21.97 -8.93 -23.80
N ASP A 563 21.92 -8.40 -25.02
CA ASP A 563 20.72 -7.87 -25.66
C ASP A 563 20.54 -8.57 -27.01
N GLY A 564 19.73 -9.62 -27.02
CA GLY A 564 19.62 -10.55 -28.15
C GLY A 564 20.97 -11.19 -28.49
N SER A 565 21.52 -10.84 -29.66
CA SER A 565 22.84 -11.31 -30.13
C SER A 565 23.99 -10.36 -29.81
N ALA A 566 23.69 -9.16 -29.31
CA ALA A 566 24.69 -8.14 -29.00
C ALA A 566 25.17 -8.28 -27.55
N THR A 567 26.49 -8.13 -27.36
CA THR A 567 27.10 -8.08 -26.03
C THR A 567 27.84 -6.76 -25.84
N ARG A 568 27.56 -6.06 -24.73
CA ARG A 568 28.23 -4.79 -24.36
C ARG A 568 28.82 -4.87 -22.97
N LYS A 569 29.93 -4.19 -22.74
CA LYS A 569 30.57 -4.10 -21.42
C LYS A 569 30.44 -2.68 -20.86
N VAL A 570 30.04 -2.57 -19.60
CA VAL A 570 29.91 -1.28 -18.90
C VAL A 570 30.72 -1.32 -17.62
N LEU A 571 31.53 -0.28 -17.40
CA LEU A 571 32.34 -0.13 -16.19
C LEU A 571 31.48 0.49 -15.08
N VAL A 572 31.29 -0.27 -14.00
CA VAL A 572 30.71 0.19 -12.74
C VAL A 572 31.84 0.79 -11.92
N ASP A 573 31.80 2.09 -11.68
CA ASP A 573 32.83 2.87 -10.99
C ASP A 573 32.33 3.55 -9.71
N GLY A 574 31.04 3.41 -9.39
CA GLY A 574 30.40 4.00 -8.22
C GLY A 574 28.91 3.70 -8.13
N ALA A 575 28.27 4.20 -7.07
CA ALA A 575 26.83 4.08 -6.86
C ALA A 575 26.07 5.14 -7.66
N LYS A 576 25.52 4.76 -8.82
CA LYS A 576 24.79 5.66 -9.73
C LYS A 576 23.92 4.86 -10.71
N LEU A 577 23.18 5.58 -11.55
CA LEU A 577 22.41 5.02 -12.65
C LEU A 577 23.32 4.63 -13.83
N TYR A 578 23.08 3.45 -14.43
CA TYR A 578 23.78 2.92 -15.60
C TYR A 578 22.78 2.53 -16.68
N THR A 579 23.07 2.85 -17.94
CA THR A 579 22.24 2.49 -19.10
C THR A 579 22.53 1.07 -19.54
N LEU A 580 21.48 0.24 -19.65
CA LEU A 580 21.56 -1.14 -20.14
C LEU A 580 21.12 -1.26 -21.60
N HIS A 581 20.04 -0.56 -21.95
CA HIS A 581 19.48 -0.50 -23.29
C HIS A 581 19.08 0.93 -23.63
N ASP A 582 19.30 1.33 -24.89
CA ASP A 582 19.02 2.68 -25.39
C ASP A 582 18.56 2.58 -26.85
N ALA A 583 17.25 2.70 -27.06
CA ALA A 583 16.62 2.73 -28.37
C ALA A 583 15.78 4.01 -28.53
N ASN A 584 15.51 4.38 -29.78
CA ASN A 584 14.71 5.54 -30.13
C ASN A 584 13.20 5.25 -30.21
N GLN A 585 12.81 3.97 -30.18
CA GLN A 585 11.42 3.54 -30.30
C GLN A 585 11.04 2.66 -29.12
N PHE A 586 9.80 2.81 -28.65
CA PHE A 586 9.23 1.95 -27.62
C PHE A 586 9.11 0.51 -28.15
N GLY A 587 9.59 -0.45 -27.36
CA GLY A 587 9.54 -1.86 -27.71
C GLY A 587 9.45 -2.76 -26.48
N GLU A 588 9.26 -4.05 -26.74
CA GLU A 588 9.28 -5.11 -25.74
C GLU A 588 10.47 -6.03 -26.01
N GLY A 589 11.16 -6.45 -24.94
CA GLY A 589 12.37 -7.26 -25.09
C GLY A 589 12.81 -7.95 -23.81
N VAL A 590 13.73 -8.90 -23.95
CA VAL A 590 14.39 -9.56 -22.82
C VAL A 590 15.84 -9.11 -22.77
N LEU A 591 16.24 -8.54 -21.65
CA LEU A 591 17.62 -8.14 -21.39
C LEU A 591 18.20 -8.99 -20.26
N THR A 592 19.43 -9.45 -20.42
CA THR A 592 20.19 -10.11 -19.35
C THR A 592 21.52 -9.42 -19.18
N PHE A 593 22.02 -9.26 -17.95
CA PHE A 593 23.38 -8.82 -17.74
C PHE A 593 24.07 -9.56 -16.59
N ASP A 594 25.33 -9.87 -16.80
CA ASP A 594 26.21 -10.51 -15.83
C ASP A 594 26.80 -9.47 -14.88
N VAL A 595 26.73 -9.79 -13.59
CA VAL A 595 27.13 -8.89 -12.50
C VAL A 595 28.29 -9.52 -11.73
N PRO A 596 29.49 -8.92 -11.75
CA PRO A 596 30.62 -9.42 -10.97
C PRO A 596 30.33 -9.46 -9.47
N ALA A 597 30.94 -10.44 -8.78
CA ALA A 597 30.80 -10.58 -7.34
C ALA A 597 31.20 -9.29 -6.59
N GLY A 598 30.38 -8.89 -5.62
CA GLY A 598 30.58 -7.69 -4.79
C GLY A 598 29.95 -6.41 -5.33
N VAL A 599 29.38 -6.42 -6.54
CA VAL A 599 28.54 -5.32 -7.04
C VAL A 599 27.16 -5.39 -6.37
N SER A 600 26.68 -4.24 -5.88
CA SER A 600 25.31 -4.07 -5.41
C SER A 600 24.41 -3.62 -6.56
N ALA A 601 23.25 -4.26 -6.71
CA ALA A 601 22.19 -3.83 -7.61
C ALA A 601 20.98 -3.37 -6.79
N PHE A 602 20.31 -2.31 -7.22
CA PHE A 602 19.21 -1.70 -6.47
C PHE A 602 17.86 -1.78 -7.18
N THR A 603 17.80 -1.37 -8.45
CA THR A 603 16.55 -1.24 -9.19
C THR A 603 16.76 -1.36 -10.71
N TYR A 604 15.70 -1.68 -11.46
CA TYR A 604 15.54 -1.30 -12.86
C TYR A 604 14.63 -0.10 -12.99
N THR A 605 15.03 0.84 -13.85
CA THR A 605 14.22 1.99 -14.23
C THR A 605 14.17 2.15 -15.74
N PHE A 606 13.18 2.87 -16.25
CA PHE A 606 12.83 2.86 -17.67
C PHE A 606 12.65 4.29 -18.20
N GLY A 607 12.87 4.45 -19.51
CA GLY A 607 12.68 5.70 -20.24
C GLY A 607 12.35 5.51 -21.71
#